data_AF-A0A7C8M865-F1
#
_entry.id   AF-A0A7C8M865-F1
#
_cell.length_a   1.000
_cell.length_b   1.000
_cell.length_c   1.000
_cell.angle_alpha   90.00
_cell.angle_beta   90.00
_cell.angle_gamma   90.00
#
_symmetry.space_group_name_H-M   'P 1'
#
loop_
_entity.id
_entity.type
_entity.pdbx_description
1 polymer ?
#
loop_
_entity_poly.entity_id
_entity_poly.type
_entity_poly.pdbx_seq_one_letter_code
_entity_poly.pdbx_strand_id
1 'polypeptide(L)'
;MSKPSPTTTPSLKDKYELSIPKGPKIRGIFTAQRPAYFLVDLLWVALMFVAALVQAGSQVQTRRSTFHLSISNIVDGSDEKLDFNILSAEFIVKWLSENPDLVQKSIDAENKRINYLGPLFDKLPKSFANPSRSTCLVSLFICLYFLYRFAFLHRQWRYNWVTIFVPYLVFLFCAAKDSIDMSLAWHISLFWCYPALVGVSILLHRLLGARAWRPLMVMLDVKPMHMKEEGPSADAERELSEELGQGKASMMWW
;
A
#
# COMPACT_ATOMS: atom_id res chain seq x y z
N MET A 1 24.00 -4.91 -66.08
CA MET A 1 24.31 -4.88 -64.63
C MET A 1 23.05 -4.48 -63.88
N SER A 2 22.34 -5.45 -63.31
CA SER A 2 21.17 -5.22 -62.47
C SER A 2 21.60 -4.68 -61.11
N LYS A 3 20.98 -3.58 -60.65
CA LYS A 3 21.23 -3.04 -59.31
C LYS A 3 20.72 -4.04 -58.26
N PRO A 4 21.51 -4.34 -57.20
CA PRO A 4 21.02 -5.15 -56.09
C PRO A 4 19.88 -4.41 -55.40
N SER A 5 18.78 -5.12 -55.16
CA SER A 5 17.63 -4.64 -54.40
C SER A 5 18.02 -4.38 -52.94
N PRO A 6 17.49 -3.32 -52.31
CA PRO A 6 17.85 -2.97 -50.94
C PRO A 6 17.31 -4.03 -49.98
N THR A 7 18.22 -4.71 -49.28
CA THR A 7 17.93 -5.63 -48.18
C THR A 7 17.24 -4.84 -47.07
N THR A 8 15.91 -4.85 -47.08
CA THR A 8 15.10 -4.19 -46.06
C THR A 8 15.17 -5.06 -44.82
N THR A 9 15.91 -4.59 -43.81
CA THR A 9 15.99 -5.27 -42.51
C THR A 9 14.57 -5.29 -41.92
N PRO A 10 13.97 -6.46 -41.63
CA PRO A 10 12.62 -6.53 -41.10
C PRO A 10 12.54 -5.75 -39.79
N SER A 11 11.52 -4.90 -39.68
CA SER A 11 11.37 -4.03 -38.52
C SER A 11 11.07 -4.86 -37.28
N LEU A 12 11.40 -4.36 -36.08
CA LEU A 12 11.08 -5.06 -34.84
C LEU A 12 9.57 -5.32 -34.68
N LYS A 13 8.71 -4.53 -35.33
CA LYS A 13 7.26 -4.77 -35.39
C LYS A 13 6.89 -6.03 -36.18
N ASP A 14 7.73 -6.44 -37.13
CA ASP A 14 7.48 -7.61 -37.99
C ASP A 14 7.96 -8.92 -37.32
N LYS A 15 8.81 -8.82 -36.29
CA LYS A 15 9.36 -9.97 -35.55
C LYS A 15 8.64 -10.29 -34.24
N TYR A 16 7.91 -9.33 -33.68
CA TYR A 16 7.35 -9.45 -32.34
C TYR A 16 5.91 -8.96 -32.31
N GLU A 17 5.00 -9.80 -31.83
CA GLU A 17 3.64 -9.37 -31.51
C GLU A 17 3.69 -8.62 -30.18
N LEU A 18 3.69 -7.28 -30.27
CA LEU A 18 3.61 -6.41 -29.10
C LEU A 18 2.19 -6.46 -28.55
N SER A 19 1.96 -7.36 -27.60
CA SER A 19 0.68 -7.43 -26.89
C SER A 19 0.80 -6.74 -25.54
N ILE A 20 -0.20 -5.92 -25.19
CA ILE A 20 -0.32 -5.42 -23.81
C ILE A 20 -0.93 -6.58 -23.02
N PRO A 21 -0.25 -7.13 -22.00
CA PRO A 21 -0.78 -8.24 -21.23
C PRO A 21 -2.12 -7.83 -20.63
N LYS A 22 -3.19 -8.53 -21.03
CA LYS A 22 -4.51 -8.35 -20.44
C LYS A 22 -4.41 -8.85 -19.00
N GLY A 23 -4.27 -7.91 -18.06
CA GLY A 23 -4.26 -8.22 -16.63
C GLY A 23 -5.49 -9.04 -16.22
N PRO A 24 -5.43 -9.75 -15.09
CA PRO A 24 -6.55 -10.54 -14.60
C PRO A 24 -7.82 -9.68 -14.53
N LYS A 25 -8.95 -10.21 -15.02
CA LYS A 25 -10.25 -9.54 -14.92
C LYS A 25 -10.71 -9.53 -13.45
N ILE A 26 -10.32 -8.51 -12.70
CA ILE A 26 -10.74 -8.36 -11.32
C ILE A 26 -12.18 -7.83 -11.30
N ARG A 27 -13.07 -8.54 -10.58
CA ARG A 27 -14.47 -8.12 -10.39
C ARG A 27 -14.56 -7.04 -9.31
N GLY A 28 -15.57 -6.18 -9.38
CA GLY A 28 -15.85 -5.23 -8.30
C GLY A 28 -15.14 -3.87 -8.37
N ILE A 29 -14.45 -3.57 -9.47
CA ILE A 29 -13.62 -2.35 -9.63
C ILE A 29 -14.29 -1.36 -10.58
N PHE A 30 -14.26 -0.07 -10.24
CA PHE A 30 -14.60 1.00 -11.19
C PHE A 30 -13.67 0.94 -12.38
N THR A 31 -14.23 0.77 -13.56
CA THR A 31 -13.49 0.79 -14.82
C THR A 31 -14.35 1.49 -15.86
N ALA A 32 -13.74 1.89 -16.98
CA ALA A 32 -14.50 2.43 -18.11
C ALA A 32 -15.64 1.51 -18.58
N GLN A 33 -15.43 0.19 -18.50
CA GLN A 33 -16.41 -0.83 -18.90
C GLN A 33 -17.50 -1.06 -17.82
N ARG A 34 -17.25 -0.64 -16.58
CA ARG A 34 -18.12 -0.88 -15.44
C ARG A 34 -18.26 0.39 -14.58
N PRO A 35 -18.95 1.42 -15.08
CA PRO A 35 -19.10 2.69 -14.38
C PRO A 35 -19.90 2.59 -13.08
N ALA A 36 -20.73 1.55 -12.93
CA ALA A 36 -21.54 1.32 -11.73
C ALA A 36 -20.71 1.22 -10.44
N TYR A 37 -19.44 0.78 -10.53
CA TYR A 37 -18.57 0.68 -9.36
C TYR A 37 -17.94 2.01 -8.92
N PHE A 38 -18.18 3.11 -9.64
CA PHE A 38 -17.73 4.45 -9.24
C PHE A 38 -18.26 4.84 -7.85
N LEU A 39 -19.57 4.66 -7.63
CA LEU A 39 -20.19 4.95 -6.34
C LEU A 39 -19.70 4.01 -5.25
N VAL A 40 -19.39 2.76 -5.59
CA VAL A 40 -18.83 1.78 -4.64
C VAL A 40 -17.44 2.23 -4.18
N ASP A 41 -16.60 2.69 -5.11
CA ASP A 41 -15.26 3.17 -4.76
C ASP A 41 -15.29 4.47 -3.94
N LEU A 42 -16.20 5.39 -4.25
CA LEU A 42 -16.43 6.58 -3.40
C LEU A 42 -16.96 6.20 -2.02
N LEU A 43 -17.86 5.22 -1.93
CA LEU A 43 -18.36 4.72 -0.66
C LEU A 43 -17.23 4.14 0.19
N TRP A 44 -16.30 3.39 -0.41
CA TRP A 44 -15.12 2.89 0.30
C TRP A 44 -14.21 4.01 0.81
N VAL A 45 -14.03 5.08 0.05
CA VAL A 45 -13.30 6.27 0.53
C VAL A 45 -14.01 6.92 1.72
N ALA A 46 -15.33 7.08 1.66
CA ALA A 46 -16.10 7.63 2.77
C ALA A 46 -16.04 6.73 4.02
N LEU A 47 -16.20 5.41 3.85
CA LEU A 47 -16.06 4.42 4.92
C LEU A 47 -14.66 4.45 5.55
N MET A 48 -13.63 4.67 4.75
CA MET A 48 -12.26 4.79 5.23
C MET A 48 -12.07 6.04 6.10
N PHE A 49 -12.68 7.19 5.75
CA PHE A 49 -12.68 8.36 6.63
C PHE A 49 -13.41 8.11 7.95
N VAL A 50 -14.57 7.42 7.91
CA VAL A 50 -15.28 7.05 9.14
C VAL A 50 -14.44 6.10 10.01
N ALA A 51 -13.77 5.11 9.39
CA ALA A 51 -12.87 4.20 10.08
C ALA A 51 -11.64 4.92 10.66
N ALA A 52 -11.09 5.90 9.93
CA ALA A 52 -10.01 6.76 10.40
C ALA A 52 -10.41 7.52 11.67
N LEU A 53 -11.61 8.13 11.68
CA LEU A 53 -12.14 8.81 12.86
C LEU A 53 -12.27 7.86 14.05
N VAL A 54 -12.79 6.64 13.86
CA VAL A 54 -12.86 5.64 14.94
C VAL A 54 -11.47 5.32 15.49
N GLN A 55 -10.47 5.09 14.62
CA GLN A 55 -9.11 4.77 15.05
C GLN A 55 -8.46 5.96 15.80
N ALA A 56 -8.62 7.18 15.31
CA ALA A 56 -8.11 8.37 15.98
C ALA A 56 -8.80 8.60 17.33
N GLY A 57 -10.10 8.38 17.43
CA GLY A 57 -10.83 8.45 18.70
C GLY A 57 -10.31 7.44 19.72
N SER A 58 -10.08 6.19 19.30
CA SER A 58 -9.43 5.18 20.14
C SER A 58 -8.04 5.62 20.59
N GLN A 59 -7.24 6.24 19.73
CA GLN A 59 -5.91 6.75 20.11
C GLN A 59 -6.00 7.88 21.13
N VAL A 60 -6.94 8.82 20.95
CA VAL A 60 -7.17 9.92 21.90
C VAL A 60 -7.62 9.36 23.25
N GLN A 61 -8.53 8.39 23.27
CA GLN A 61 -8.96 7.74 24.50
C GLN A 61 -7.79 7.07 25.22
N THR A 62 -6.98 6.28 24.51
CA THR A 62 -5.78 5.66 25.09
C THR A 62 -4.86 6.71 25.68
N ARG A 63 -4.50 7.76 24.93
CA ARG A 63 -3.61 8.84 25.40
C ARG A 63 -4.18 9.65 26.57
N ARG A 64 -5.50 9.82 26.65
CA ARG A 64 -6.16 10.45 27.81
C ARG A 64 -6.14 9.56 29.06
N SER A 65 -6.07 8.24 28.87
CA SER A 65 -6.09 7.26 29.96
C SER A 65 -4.71 6.76 30.38
N THR A 66 -3.67 6.97 29.57
CA THR A 66 -2.30 6.50 29.84
C THR A 66 -1.29 7.63 29.73
N PHE A 67 -0.44 7.75 30.76
CA PHE A 67 0.71 8.64 30.75
C PHE A 67 1.98 7.80 30.59
N HIS A 68 2.66 7.92 29.46
CA HIS A 68 3.91 7.22 29.19
C HIS A 68 5.09 8.14 29.43
N LEU A 69 5.93 7.79 30.41
CA LEU A 69 7.19 8.47 30.67
C LEU A 69 8.32 7.51 30.30
N SER A 70 9.02 7.83 29.21
CA SER A 70 10.19 7.07 28.76
C SER A 70 11.44 7.71 29.35
N ILE A 71 12.05 7.07 30.34
CA ILE A 71 13.34 7.47 30.88
C ILE A 71 14.40 6.86 29.96
N SER A 72 15.17 7.69 29.26
CA SER A 72 16.32 7.23 28.47
C SER A 72 17.62 7.63 29.16
N ASN A 73 18.61 6.74 29.13
CA ASN A 73 19.96 6.87 29.69
C ASN A 73 20.77 8.02 29.09
N ILE A 74 20.39 9.26 29.37
CA ILE A 74 21.30 10.39 29.17
C ILE A 74 21.26 11.19 30.46
N VAL A 75 21.92 10.63 31.47
CA VAL A 75 22.45 11.41 32.59
C VAL A 75 23.89 11.72 32.19
N ASP A 76 24.16 12.97 31.83
CA ASP A 76 25.50 13.56 31.75
C ASP A 76 26.63 12.67 31.19
N GLY A 77 26.48 12.20 29.94
CA GLY A 77 27.61 11.68 29.15
C GLY A 77 28.26 10.39 29.66
N SER A 78 27.64 9.67 30.61
CA SER A 78 28.05 8.32 30.98
C SER A 78 27.19 7.27 30.26
N ASP A 79 27.87 6.32 29.61
CA ASP A 79 27.28 5.15 28.93
C ASP A 79 26.76 4.08 29.94
N GLU A 80 26.30 4.49 31.11
CA GLU A 80 25.67 3.56 32.06
C GLU A 80 24.26 3.22 31.57
N LYS A 81 24.12 1.98 31.08
CA LYS A 81 22.83 1.40 30.78
C LYS A 81 22.09 1.14 32.09
N LEU A 82 21.17 2.03 32.51
CA LEU A 82 20.18 1.65 33.51
C LEU A 82 19.38 0.45 33.00
N ASP A 83 19.45 -0.65 33.73
CA ASP A 83 18.57 -1.80 33.55
C ASP A 83 17.26 -1.56 34.30
N PHE A 84 16.20 -1.24 33.55
CA PHE A 84 14.86 -1.00 34.08
C PHE A 84 14.23 -2.23 34.75
N ASN A 85 14.82 -3.42 34.63
CA ASN A 85 14.37 -4.61 35.33
C ASN A 85 14.84 -4.66 36.80
N ILE A 86 15.80 -3.81 37.18
CA ILE A 86 16.41 -3.78 38.52
C ILE A 86 15.95 -2.54 39.31
N LEU A 87 15.22 -1.63 38.66
CA LEU A 87 14.79 -0.37 39.24
C LEU A 87 13.64 -0.54 40.24
N SER A 88 13.88 -0.17 41.50
CA SER A 88 12.84 -0.10 42.51
C SER A 88 11.90 1.09 42.25
N ALA A 89 10.64 0.96 42.66
CA ALA A 89 9.66 2.05 42.56
C ALA A 89 10.13 3.34 43.28
N GLU A 90 10.89 3.18 44.37
CA GLU A 90 11.49 4.29 45.12
C GLU A 90 12.50 5.09 44.30
N PHE A 91 13.33 4.42 43.49
CA PHE A 91 14.25 5.12 42.58
C PHE A 91 13.50 5.94 41.54
N ILE A 92 12.42 5.40 40.97
CA ILE A 92 11.61 6.12 39.98
C ILE A 92 11.01 7.39 40.61
N VAL A 93 10.46 7.28 41.82
CA VAL A 93 9.91 8.43 42.56
C VAL A 93 11.00 9.46 42.85
N LYS A 94 12.18 9.02 43.29
CA LYS A 94 13.32 9.91 43.55
C LYS A 94 13.78 10.61 42.27
N TRP A 95 13.95 9.87 41.17
CA TRP A 95 14.35 10.42 39.87
C TRP A 95 13.34 11.45 39.36
N LEU A 96 12.04 11.18 39.48
CA LEU A 96 10.97 12.12 39.11
C LEU A 96 11.03 13.40 39.94
N SER A 97 11.33 13.29 41.25
CA SER A 97 11.47 14.44 42.14
C SER A 97 12.72 15.28 41.87
N GLU A 98 13.80 14.65 41.40
CA GLU A 98 15.07 15.29 41.06
C GLU A 98 15.07 15.92 39.66
N ASN A 99 14.16 15.49 38.77
CA ASN A 99 14.07 15.95 37.38
C ASN A 99 12.70 16.55 37.01
N PRO A 100 12.15 17.51 37.79
CA PRO A 100 10.80 18.04 37.57
C PRO A 100 10.64 18.70 36.20
N ASP A 101 11.69 19.33 35.67
CA ASP A 101 11.66 19.99 34.35
C ASP A 101 11.50 18.99 33.19
N LEU A 102 12.14 17.81 33.27
CA LEU A 102 12.00 16.76 32.26
C LEU A 102 10.60 16.13 32.30
N VAL A 103 10.05 15.97 33.51
CA VAL A 103 8.68 15.50 33.72
C VAL A 103 7.69 16.50 33.15
N GLN A 104 7.84 17.79 33.46
CA GLN A 104 6.94 18.84 32.93
C GLN A 104 7.02 18.93 31.40
N LYS A 105 8.22 18.87 30.80
CA LYS A 105 8.37 18.81 29.34
C LYS A 105 7.65 17.60 28.72
N SER A 106 7.70 16.45 29.38
CA SER A 106 7.01 15.24 28.93
C SER A 106 5.48 15.39 29.01
N ILE A 107 4.97 15.99 30.09
CA ILE A 107 3.55 16.33 30.25
C ILE A 107 3.10 17.30 29.16
N ASP A 108 3.86 18.36 28.91
CA ASP A 108 3.52 19.36 27.90
C ASP A 108 3.52 18.77 26.48
N ALA A 109 4.45 17.86 26.19
CA ALA A 109 4.50 17.14 24.92
C ALA A 109 3.27 16.23 24.71
N GLU A 110 2.87 15.46 25.73
CA GLU A 110 1.66 14.64 25.65
C GLU A 110 0.38 15.47 25.59
N ASN A 111 0.29 16.57 26.34
CA ASN A 111 -0.83 17.49 26.25
C ASN A 111 -0.99 18.10 24.85
N LYS A 112 0.11 18.49 24.20
CA LYS A 112 0.09 18.94 22.80
C LYS A 112 -0.46 17.86 21.86
N ARG A 113 -0.09 16.60 22.08
CA ARG A 113 -0.56 15.45 21.28
C ARG A 113 -2.05 15.21 21.47
N ILE A 114 -2.53 15.20 22.70
CA ILE A 114 -3.96 15.06 23.01
C ILE A 114 -4.74 16.22 22.39
N ASN A 115 -4.24 17.45 22.53
CA ASN A 115 -4.89 18.65 22.00
C ASN A 115 -4.85 18.77 20.47
N TYR A 116 -4.02 17.98 19.77
CA TYR A 116 -4.00 17.97 18.30
C TYR A 116 -5.28 17.35 17.72
N LEU A 117 -5.73 16.21 18.27
CA LEU A 117 -6.96 15.52 17.83
C LEU A 117 -8.16 15.80 18.76
N GLY A 118 -7.92 16.07 20.04
CA GLY A 118 -8.94 16.23 21.08
C GLY A 118 -10.09 17.18 20.71
N PRO A 119 -9.82 18.41 20.23
CA PRO A 119 -10.87 19.36 19.86
C PRO A 119 -11.83 18.86 18.76
N LEU A 120 -11.36 17.97 17.88
CA LEU A 120 -12.21 17.33 16.88
C LEU A 120 -13.12 16.28 17.54
N PHE A 121 -12.55 15.45 18.42
CA PHE A 121 -13.28 14.34 19.07
C PHE A 121 -14.24 14.78 20.16
N ASP A 122 -13.95 15.88 20.86
CA ASP A 122 -14.84 16.43 21.89
C ASP A 122 -16.17 16.93 21.32
N LYS A 123 -16.23 17.18 20.00
CA LYS A 123 -17.43 17.60 19.27
C LYS A 123 -18.17 16.46 18.58
N LEU A 124 -17.55 15.28 18.49
CA LEU A 124 -18.13 14.12 17.82
C LEU A 124 -19.03 13.30 18.77
N PRO A 125 -19.96 12.49 18.24
CA PRO A 125 -20.74 11.57 19.05
C PRO A 125 -19.84 10.66 19.89
N LYS A 126 -20.32 10.25 21.08
CA LYS A 126 -19.57 9.36 22.01
C LYS A 126 -19.06 8.08 21.33
N SER A 127 -19.76 7.58 20.32
CA SER A 127 -19.37 6.41 19.51
C SER A 127 -18.02 6.58 18.80
N PHE A 128 -17.64 7.82 18.48
CA PHE A 128 -16.34 8.16 17.90
C PHE A 128 -15.32 8.56 18.95
N ALA A 129 -15.74 9.24 20.02
CA ALA A 129 -14.83 9.67 21.08
C ALA A 129 -14.36 8.50 21.98
N ASN A 130 -15.23 7.52 22.22
CA ASN A 130 -14.96 6.30 23.00
C ASN A 130 -15.50 5.08 22.24
N PRO A 131 -14.84 4.65 21.15
CA PRO A 131 -15.31 3.53 20.36
C PRO A 131 -15.19 2.20 21.13
N SER A 132 -16.16 1.32 20.96
CA SER A 132 -16.09 -0.04 21.52
C SER A 132 -15.00 -0.86 20.82
N ARG A 133 -14.49 -1.91 21.48
CA ARG A 133 -13.52 -2.83 20.87
C ARG A 133 -14.02 -3.43 19.56
N SER A 134 -15.30 -3.76 19.48
CA SER A 134 -15.95 -4.26 18.26
C SER A 134 -15.92 -3.21 17.13
N THR A 135 -16.20 -1.94 17.46
CA THR A 135 -16.13 -0.82 16.50
C THR A 135 -14.69 -0.64 15.97
N CYS A 136 -13.68 -0.75 16.84
CA CYS A 136 -12.28 -0.71 16.43
C CYS A 136 -11.86 -1.88 15.54
N LEU A 137 -12.41 -3.09 15.79
CA LEU A 137 -12.16 -4.25 14.92
C LEU A 137 -12.80 -4.08 13.54
N VAL A 138 -14.05 -3.61 13.48
CA VAL A 138 -14.73 -3.32 12.22
C VAL A 138 -13.99 -2.25 11.42
N SER A 139 -13.55 -1.16 12.08
CA SER A 139 -12.76 -0.14 11.40
C SER A 139 -11.43 -0.69 10.88
N LEU A 140 -10.75 -1.57 11.63
CA LEU A 140 -9.54 -2.24 11.15
C LEU A 140 -9.80 -3.08 9.89
N PHE A 141 -10.87 -3.87 9.85
CA PHE A 141 -11.23 -4.64 8.65
C PHE A 141 -11.54 -3.74 7.45
N ILE A 142 -12.23 -2.61 7.67
CA ILE A 142 -12.48 -1.61 6.61
C ILE A 142 -11.14 -1.08 6.08
N CYS A 143 -10.20 -0.72 6.96
CA CYS A 143 -8.89 -0.22 6.57
C CYS A 143 -8.06 -1.26 5.79
N LEU A 144 -8.02 -2.50 6.26
CA LEU A 144 -7.31 -3.59 5.58
C LEU A 144 -7.90 -3.86 4.20
N TYR A 145 -9.22 -3.91 4.08
CA TYR A 145 -9.87 -4.13 2.80
C TYR A 145 -9.72 -2.92 1.86
N PHE A 146 -9.74 -1.69 2.39
CA PHE A 146 -9.45 -0.48 1.63
C PHE A 146 -8.04 -0.54 1.04
N LEU A 147 -7.03 -0.90 1.85
CA LEU A 147 -5.65 -1.07 1.40
C LEU A 147 -5.54 -2.16 0.33
N TYR A 148 -6.14 -3.32 0.57
CA TYR A 148 -6.17 -4.39 -0.44
C TYR A 148 -6.79 -3.91 -1.76
N ARG A 149 -7.93 -3.23 -1.70
CA ARG A 149 -8.66 -2.74 -2.87
C ARG A 149 -7.84 -1.70 -3.65
N PHE A 150 -7.38 -0.64 -3.00
CA PHE A 150 -6.75 0.47 -3.70
C PHE A 150 -5.24 0.30 -3.90
N ALA A 151 -4.51 -0.28 -2.95
CA ALA A 151 -3.07 -0.49 -3.12
C ALA A 151 -2.77 -1.69 -4.03
N PHE A 152 -3.56 -2.76 -3.96
CA PHE A 152 -3.30 -3.98 -4.73
C PHE A 152 -4.19 -4.11 -5.97
N LEU A 153 -5.52 -4.09 -5.83
CA LEU A 153 -6.40 -4.31 -6.99
C LEU A 153 -6.35 -3.15 -8.00
N HIS A 154 -6.22 -1.91 -7.52
CA HIS A 154 -6.16 -0.72 -8.38
C HIS A 154 -4.72 -0.33 -8.77
N ARG A 155 -3.72 -1.17 -8.47
CA ARG A 155 -2.29 -0.86 -8.74
C ARG A 155 -1.97 -0.47 -10.19
N GLN A 156 -2.78 -0.92 -11.15
CA GLN A 156 -2.57 -0.68 -12.58
C GLN A 156 -3.15 0.65 -13.07
N TRP A 157 -3.93 1.36 -12.24
CA TRP A 157 -4.47 2.68 -12.58
C TRP A 157 -3.35 3.71 -12.69
N ARG A 158 -3.42 4.60 -13.68
CA ARG A 158 -2.34 5.54 -14.03
C ARG A 158 -1.85 6.37 -12.85
N TYR A 159 -2.80 6.89 -12.08
CA TYR A 159 -2.52 7.79 -10.97
C TYR A 159 -2.33 7.06 -9.64
N ASN A 160 -2.56 5.75 -9.61
CA ASN A 160 -2.59 5.02 -8.34
C ASN A 160 -1.20 4.83 -7.73
N TRP A 161 -0.15 4.79 -8.54
CA TRP A 161 1.22 4.83 -8.05
C TRP A 161 1.51 6.14 -7.30
N VAL A 162 1.07 7.28 -7.84
CA VAL A 162 1.25 8.58 -7.18
C VAL A 162 0.47 8.62 -5.88
N THR A 163 -0.77 8.12 -5.87
CA THR A 163 -1.56 8.05 -4.63
C THR A 163 -0.95 7.12 -3.59
N ILE A 164 -0.23 6.07 -3.99
CA ILE A 164 0.48 5.19 -3.04
C ILE A 164 1.73 5.87 -2.50
N PHE A 165 2.52 6.57 -3.33
CA PHE A 165 3.80 7.15 -2.93
C PHE A 165 3.69 8.44 -2.10
N VAL A 166 2.78 9.35 -2.46
CA VAL A 166 2.66 10.66 -1.78
C VAL A 166 2.40 10.54 -0.27
N PRO A 167 1.55 9.61 0.23
CA PRO A 167 1.40 9.37 1.66
C PRO A 167 2.72 9.06 2.37
N TYR A 168 3.65 8.31 1.75
CA TYR A 168 4.96 8.05 2.36
C TYR A 168 5.79 9.32 2.50
N LEU A 169 5.71 10.24 1.54
CA LEU A 169 6.38 11.55 1.66
C LEU A 169 5.77 12.38 2.79
N VAL A 170 4.43 12.37 2.93
CA VAL A 170 3.74 13.01 4.06
C VAL A 170 4.15 12.39 5.38
N PHE A 171 4.27 11.06 5.44
CA PHE A 171 4.77 10.35 6.61
C PHE A 171 6.18 10.81 6.97
N LEU A 172 7.13 10.80 6.02
CA LEU A 172 8.51 11.21 6.27
C LEU A 172 8.59 12.68 6.73
N PHE A 173 7.79 13.55 6.13
CA PHE A 173 7.72 14.96 6.54
C PHE A 173 7.16 15.13 7.95
N CYS A 174 6.11 14.38 8.30
CA CYS A 174 5.55 14.38 9.66
C CYS A 174 6.54 13.79 10.67
N ALA A 175 7.19 12.67 10.33
CA ALA A 175 8.15 11.97 11.17
C ALA A 175 9.44 12.77 11.42
N ALA A 176 9.83 13.62 10.46
CA ALA A 176 10.97 14.53 10.61
C ALA A 176 10.69 15.72 11.55
N LYS A 177 9.44 15.94 11.97
CA LYS A 177 9.09 16.98 12.95
C LYS A 177 9.06 16.37 14.34
N ASP A 178 9.95 16.84 15.23
CA ASP A 178 10.06 16.39 16.63
C ASP A 178 8.75 16.46 17.46
N SER A 179 7.77 17.24 17.00
CA SER A 179 6.49 17.41 17.67
C SER A 179 5.44 16.34 17.34
N ILE A 180 5.64 15.53 16.30
CA ILE A 180 4.67 14.53 15.83
C ILE A 180 5.24 13.14 16.13
N ASP A 181 4.54 12.36 16.95
CA ASP A 181 4.93 10.98 17.20
C ASP A 181 4.68 10.09 15.98
N MET A 182 5.43 8.99 15.89
CA MET A 182 5.35 8.06 14.77
C MET A 182 3.94 7.50 14.55
N SER A 183 3.17 7.27 15.63
CA SER A 183 1.79 6.76 15.52
C SER A 183 0.87 7.79 14.88
N LEU A 184 0.97 9.06 15.28
CA LEU A 184 0.22 10.16 14.69
C LEU A 184 0.65 10.45 13.24
N ALA A 185 1.96 10.38 12.93
CA ALA A 185 2.47 10.51 11.57
C ALA A 185 1.91 9.41 10.64
N TRP A 186 1.90 8.16 11.11
CA TRP A 186 1.24 7.04 10.42
C TRP A 186 -0.25 7.29 10.25
N HIS A 187 -0.91 7.82 11.28
CA HIS A 187 -2.34 8.11 11.24
C HIS A 187 -2.68 9.14 10.14
N ILE A 188 -1.97 10.27 10.12
CA ILE A 188 -2.15 11.34 9.13
C ILE A 188 -1.87 10.84 7.71
N SER A 189 -0.75 10.14 7.52
CA SER A 189 -0.36 9.63 6.21
C SER A 189 -1.36 8.60 5.67
N LEU A 190 -1.62 7.53 6.44
CA LEU A 190 -2.34 6.36 5.94
C LEU A 190 -3.86 6.52 5.98
N PHE A 191 -4.40 7.24 6.96
CA PHE A 191 -5.84 7.30 7.21
C PHE A 191 -6.49 8.62 6.77
N TRP A 192 -5.71 9.67 6.55
CA TRP A 192 -6.23 10.96 6.05
C TRP A 192 -5.73 11.26 4.64
N CYS A 193 -4.40 11.30 4.45
CA CYS A 193 -3.80 11.66 3.18
C CYS A 193 -4.09 10.62 2.09
N TYR A 194 -3.86 9.34 2.37
CA TYR A 194 -4.06 8.29 1.37
C TYR A 194 -5.51 8.20 0.87
N PRO A 195 -6.56 8.16 1.72
CA PRO A 195 -7.95 8.10 1.24
C PRO A 195 -8.38 9.36 0.47
N ALA A 196 -7.90 10.54 0.88
CA ALA A 196 -8.14 11.78 0.14
C ALA A 196 -7.57 11.70 -1.28
N LEU A 197 -6.31 11.26 -1.42
CA LEU A 197 -5.65 11.09 -2.71
C LEU A 197 -6.33 10.03 -3.58
N VAL A 198 -6.76 8.91 -2.98
CA VAL A 198 -7.55 7.89 -3.67
C VAL A 198 -8.87 8.48 -4.18
N GLY A 199 -9.58 9.26 -3.37
CA GLY A 199 -10.80 9.97 -3.78
C GLY A 199 -10.56 10.88 -4.98
N VAL A 200 -9.51 11.70 -4.93
CA VAL A 200 -9.10 12.57 -6.06
C VAL A 200 -8.75 11.73 -7.29
N SER A 201 -8.04 10.62 -7.14
CA SER A 201 -7.70 9.71 -8.23
C SER A 201 -8.96 9.13 -8.87
N ILE A 202 -9.93 8.65 -8.10
CA ILE A 202 -11.22 8.13 -8.63
C ILE A 202 -11.94 9.22 -9.43
N LEU A 203 -12.01 10.45 -8.91
CA LEU A 203 -12.63 11.59 -9.59
C LEU A 203 -11.91 11.94 -10.90
N LEU A 204 -10.58 11.98 -10.89
CA LEU A 204 -9.78 12.18 -12.10
C LEU A 204 -10.03 11.11 -13.16
N HIS A 205 -10.13 9.83 -12.74
CA HIS A 205 -10.44 8.73 -13.65
C HIS A 205 -11.85 8.84 -14.25
N ARG A 206 -12.80 9.40 -13.50
CA ARG A 206 -14.14 9.70 -14.00
C ARG A 206 -14.13 10.85 -15.01
N LEU A 207 -13.41 11.93 -14.72
CA LEU A 207 -13.36 13.14 -15.57
C LEU A 207 -12.57 12.93 -16.87
N LEU A 208 -11.43 12.26 -16.80
CA LEU A 208 -10.50 12.10 -17.92
C LEU A 208 -10.81 10.90 -18.82
N GLY A 209 -11.76 10.05 -18.41
CA GLY A 209 -12.19 8.88 -19.18
C GLY A 209 -11.02 7.99 -19.60
N ALA A 210 -11.04 7.48 -20.84
CA ALA A 210 -10.11 6.48 -21.36
C ALA A 210 -8.61 6.83 -21.23
N ARG A 211 -8.24 8.11 -21.12
CA ARG A 211 -6.85 8.55 -20.98
C ARG A 211 -6.27 8.32 -19.57
N ALA A 212 -7.12 8.30 -18.56
CA ALA A 212 -6.73 8.08 -17.17
C ALA A 212 -6.52 6.61 -16.81
N TRP A 213 -7.13 5.68 -17.54
CA TRP A 213 -7.09 4.25 -17.22
C TRP A 213 -5.88 3.50 -17.77
N ARG A 214 -5.02 4.17 -18.55
CA ARG A 214 -3.82 3.56 -19.11
C ARG A 214 -2.69 3.55 -18.08
N PRO A 215 -2.05 2.41 -17.80
CA PRO A 215 -0.94 2.37 -16.85
C PRO A 215 0.16 3.34 -17.29
N LEU A 216 0.82 3.98 -16.31
CA LEU A 216 1.89 4.95 -16.58
C LEU A 216 3.08 4.28 -17.28
N MET A 217 3.40 3.04 -16.87
CA MET A 217 4.33 2.16 -17.56
C MET A 217 3.55 1.02 -18.20
N VAL A 218 3.60 0.94 -19.54
CA VAL A 218 3.12 -0.23 -20.26
C VAL A 218 4.27 -1.24 -20.27
N MET A 219 4.19 -2.29 -19.44
CA MET A 219 5.03 -3.46 -19.66
C MET A 219 4.53 -4.13 -20.94
N LEU A 220 5.34 -4.04 -22.00
CA LEU A 220 5.08 -4.71 -23.26
C LEU A 220 5.45 -6.19 -23.07
N ASP A 221 4.47 -7.07 -23.27
CA ASP A 221 4.75 -8.50 -23.36
C ASP A 221 5.23 -8.77 -24.79
N VAL A 222 6.54 -8.93 -24.93
CA VAL A 222 7.19 -9.17 -26.22
C VAL A 222 7.14 -10.66 -26.48
N LYS A 223 6.14 -11.11 -27.23
CA LYS A 223 6.11 -12.49 -27.72
C LYS A 223 6.85 -12.57 -29.04
N PRO A 224 7.81 -13.50 -29.21
CA PRO A 224 8.33 -13.78 -30.54
C PRO A 224 7.13 -14.18 -31.40
N MET A 225 6.94 -13.49 -32.53
CA MET A 225 6.01 -13.97 -33.52
C MET A 225 6.57 -15.33 -33.93
N HIS A 226 5.86 -16.43 -33.66
CA HIS A 226 6.19 -17.68 -34.32
C HIS A 226 6.11 -17.38 -35.81
N MET A 227 7.25 -17.11 -36.44
CA MET A 227 7.39 -17.44 -37.85
C MET A 227 6.87 -18.87 -37.92
N LYS A 228 5.89 -19.10 -38.77
CA LYS A 228 5.68 -20.43 -39.31
C LYS A 228 7.00 -20.79 -39.99
N GLU A 229 7.99 -21.24 -39.21
CA GLU A 229 8.87 -22.28 -39.69
C GLU A 229 7.90 -23.37 -40.10
N GLU A 230 7.88 -23.64 -41.40
CA GLU A 230 7.30 -24.85 -41.93
C GLU A 230 7.83 -25.98 -41.05
N GLY A 231 7.00 -26.41 -40.10
CA GLY A 231 7.29 -27.59 -39.30
C GLY A 231 7.59 -28.73 -40.28
N PRO A 232 8.47 -29.66 -39.89
CA PRO A 232 8.79 -30.79 -40.75
C PRO A 232 7.46 -31.37 -41.25
N SER A 233 7.36 -31.55 -42.57
CA SER A 233 6.16 -32.06 -43.24
C SER A 233 5.49 -33.12 -42.36
N ALA A 234 4.16 -33.13 -42.26
CA ALA A 234 3.42 -34.16 -41.54
C ALA A 234 3.84 -35.60 -41.96
N ASP A 235 4.52 -35.74 -43.10
CA ASP A 235 5.17 -36.97 -43.56
C ASP A 235 6.42 -37.36 -42.75
N ALA A 236 7.24 -36.39 -42.32
CA ALA A 236 8.43 -36.62 -41.51
C ALA A 236 8.09 -36.96 -40.04
N GLU A 237 7.02 -36.39 -39.48
CA GLU A 237 6.49 -36.85 -38.18
C GLU A 237 5.89 -38.25 -38.26
N ARG A 238 5.34 -38.64 -39.43
CA ARG A 238 4.86 -40.00 -39.69
C ARG A 238 6.00 -41.01 -39.77
N GLU A 239 7.05 -40.74 -40.54
CA GLU A 239 8.23 -41.60 -40.63
C GLU A 239 8.90 -41.79 -39.26
N LEU A 240 9.05 -40.70 -38.48
CA LEU A 240 9.64 -40.79 -37.14
C LEU A 240 8.77 -41.60 -36.17
N SER A 241 7.44 -41.51 -36.31
CA SER A 241 6.50 -42.27 -35.48
C SER A 241 6.44 -43.76 -35.83
N GLU A 242 6.68 -44.12 -37.10
CA GLU A 242 6.81 -45.52 -37.53
C GLU A 242 8.14 -46.13 -37.07
N GLU A 243 9.25 -45.40 -37.12
CA GLU A 243 10.54 -45.85 -36.57
C GLU A 243 10.50 -46.01 -35.04
N LEU A 244 9.90 -45.06 -34.31
CA LEU A 244 9.77 -45.12 -32.85
C LEU A 244 8.74 -46.16 -32.37
N GLY A 245 7.78 -46.53 -33.23
CA GLY A 245 6.78 -47.56 -32.95
C GLY A 245 7.36 -48.98 -32.92
N GLN A 246 8.43 -49.25 -33.69
CA GLN A 246 9.10 -50.55 -33.70
C GLN A 246 10.13 -50.71 -32.56
N GLY A 247 10.64 -49.60 -32.00
CA GLY A 247 11.66 -49.63 -30.93
C GLY A 247 11.14 -49.79 -29.50
N LYS A 248 9.84 -49.59 -29.24
CA LYS A 248 9.27 -49.53 -27.87
C LYS A 248 8.81 -50.88 -27.27
N ALA A 249 9.05 -52.00 -27.95
CA ALA A 249 8.72 -53.33 -27.43
C ALA A 249 9.79 -53.92 -26.48
N SER A 250 10.89 -53.21 -26.23
CA SER A 250 11.92 -53.62 -25.28
C SER A 250 12.13 -52.53 -24.25
N MET A 251 12.15 -52.89 -22.96
CA MET A 251 12.28 -52.03 -21.77
C MET A 251 10.97 -51.42 -21.23
N MET A 252 10.14 -52.28 -20.65
CA MET A 252 9.54 -51.97 -19.34
C MET A 252 10.24 -52.82 -18.26
N TRP A 253 10.13 -52.37 -17.02
CA TRP A 253 10.72 -52.87 -15.77
C TRP A 253 12.13 -52.33 -15.51
N TRP A 254 12.27 -51.27 -14.71
CA TRP A 254 12.21 -51.25 -13.23
C TRP A 254 11.72 -49.89 -12.73
#